data_AF-A0A1C5BFF4-F1
#
_entry.id   AF-A0A1C5BFF4-F1
#
_cell.length_a   1.000
_cell.length_b   1.000
_cell.length_c   1.000
_cell.angle_alpha   90.00
_cell.angle_beta   90.00
_cell.angle_gamma   90.00
#
_symmetry.space_group_name_H-M   'P 1'
#
loop_
_entity.id
_entity.type
_entity.pdbx_description
1 polymer ?
#
loop_
_entity_poly.entity_id
_entity_poly.type
_entity_poly.pdbx_seq_one_letter_code
_entity_poly.pdbx_strand_id
1 'polypeptide(L)'
;MSLADFLDPLQQPLVTVLDTPVSWTEVLGFGSGALCVWLVARQHLANWPIGIANNIFFILLFAQSGLYADAGLQIVFIALAAYGWWTWTHGGGPGTPDLPVRRTTRTEWAWLLAAGVVGAFALTVLLDHATDSTVPFWDALTTALSLTATYGQCRKLVESWWLWIAADVVYIPLYAYKELYLTSLLYVGFLTLCLIGLRNWQRDLAAQQRQPVETAAAPGCEVGVGRGVGVAVSGRFPRGSGVKRFAHGLVLGKFYPPHAGHHHLVRTAQDRCERLTVLVCAASVESVPLADRVAWMREVHPDVRVVGAVDDIRMDLHDPVIWDAHMAVFTGAVPEPVDAVFTSESYGDELARRFGAESVCVDPDRTVFPVSGTAVRKDPVGCWDFLEPPVRAALTRRIVVLGAESTGTTTMARALADHYRRRGGVWAQTRYVAEYGREFSEQKLAALRTRWPAAQWEDVTFTTDDFPQIAEVQNAKEEAAARTGSPVLFCDTDSFATTVWHERYIGGRNPLVEETADRVAHHLWLLTDHEGVAFEDDGLRDGEELRPWMTDRFRAELTRTGREFIELTGTRQERLATAVAAVDTLLAAGWNFAAPLPEHR
;
A
#
# COMPACT_ATOMS: atom_id res chain seq x y z
N MET A 1 15.26 35.20 29.84
CA MET A 1 13.93 34.60 30.03
C MET A 1 14.17 33.32 30.79
N SER A 2 13.84 33.32 32.08
CA SER A 2 13.96 32.13 32.91
C SER A 2 12.92 31.09 32.47
N LEU A 3 13.13 29.82 32.79
CA LEU A 3 12.12 28.79 32.55
C LEU A 3 10.80 29.11 33.30
N ALA A 4 10.88 29.81 34.43
CA ALA A 4 9.71 30.28 35.18
C ALA A 4 8.91 31.32 34.35
N ASP A 5 9.59 32.25 33.65
CA ASP A 5 8.94 33.26 32.82
C ASP A 5 8.14 32.64 31.65
N PHE A 6 8.53 31.44 31.18
CA PHE A 6 7.84 30.71 30.12
C PHE A 6 6.62 29.92 30.63
N LEU A 7 6.64 29.50 31.90
CA LEU A 7 5.61 28.65 32.49
C LEU A 7 4.56 29.46 33.27
N ASP A 8 4.89 30.66 33.73
CA ASP A 8 3.98 31.60 34.41
C ASP A 8 2.64 31.78 33.66
N PRO A 9 2.61 32.02 32.32
CA PRO A 9 1.34 32.13 31.59
C PRO A 9 0.53 30.83 31.59
N LEU A 10 1.20 29.68 31.68
CA LEU A 10 0.55 28.37 31.65
C LEU A 10 -0.03 27.95 33.01
N GLN A 11 0.46 28.55 34.10
CA GLN A 11 -0.05 28.32 35.45
C GLN A 11 -1.22 29.25 35.80
N GLN A 12 -1.53 30.25 34.98
CA GLN A 12 -2.70 31.10 35.21
C GLN A 12 -4.01 30.33 34.99
N PRO A 13 -5.02 30.56 35.84
CA PRO A 13 -6.32 29.90 35.70
C PRO A 13 -7.03 30.37 34.43
N LEU A 14 -7.40 29.41 33.59
CA LEU A 14 -8.08 29.63 32.31
C LEU A 14 -9.60 29.60 32.46
N VAL A 15 -10.14 28.58 33.16
CA VAL A 15 -11.57 28.38 33.40
C VAL A 15 -11.76 27.83 34.81
N THR A 16 -12.81 28.28 35.50
CA THR A 16 -13.23 27.66 36.77
C THR A 16 -14.25 26.56 36.47
N VAL A 17 -13.95 25.32 36.86
CA VAL A 17 -14.85 24.16 36.73
C VAL A 17 -15.17 23.67 38.14
N LEU A 18 -16.46 23.66 38.52
CA LEU A 18 -16.92 23.24 39.86
C LEU A 18 -16.16 23.95 41.00
N ASP A 19 -16.08 25.28 40.93
CA ASP A 19 -15.36 26.15 41.88
C ASP A 19 -13.84 25.87 42.01
N THR A 20 -13.27 25.07 41.11
CA THR A 20 -11.83 24.80 41.03
C THR A 20 -11.21 25.52 39.83
N PRO A 21 -10.21 26.41 40.04
CA PRO A 21 -9.52 27.08 38.93
C PRO A 21 -8.67 26.08 38.14
N VAL A 22 -8.95 25.93 36.84
CA VAL A 22 -8.21 25.04 35.93
C VAL A 22 -7.22 25.84 35.09
N SER A 23 -5.94 25.51 35.14
CA SER A 23 -4.87 26.21 34.40
C SER A 23 -4.66 25.64 32.98
N TRP A 24 -3.90 26.36 32.14
CA TRP A 24 -3.48 25.85 30.84
C TRP A 24 -2.60 24.58 30.95
N THR A 25 -1.75 24.49 31.99
CA THR A 25 -0.96 23.29 32.29
C THR A 25 -1.85 22.07 32.50
N GLU A 26 -2.96 22.21 33.22
CA GLU A 26 -3.90 21.12 33.47
C GLU A 26 -4.65 20.73 32.20
N VAL A 27 -5.15 21.70 31.42
CA VAL A 27 -5.84 21.41 30.15
C VAL A 27 -4.93 20.69 29.16
N LEU A 28 -3.68 21.15 29.01
CA LEU A 28 -2.72 20.54 28.08
C LEU A 28 -2.23 19.18 28.58
N GLY A 29 -1.95 19.01 29.87
CA GLY A 29 -1.57 17.74 30.46
C GLY A 29 -2.68 16.69 30.38
N PHE A 30 -3.92 17.06 30.72
CA PHE A 30 -5.06 16.16 30.63
C PHE A 30 -5.44 15.84 29.18
N GLY A 31 -5.46 16.85 28.30
CA GLY A 31 -5.78 16.68 26.89
C GLY A 31 -4.78 15.80 26.15
N SER A 32 -3.48 16.03 26.38
CA SER A 32 -2.43 15.21 25.76
C SER A 32 -2.37 13.80 26.36
N GLY A 33 -2.62 13.63 27.66
CA GLY A 33 -2.79 12.33 28.31
C GLY A 33 -3.96 11.52 27.74
N ALA A 34 -5.15 12.14 27.65
CA ALA A 34 -6.33 11.50 27.06
C ALA A 34 -6.13 11.13 25.59
N LEU A 35 -5.51 12.02 24.81
CA LEU A 35 -5.15 11.75 23.43
C LEU A 35 -4.16 10.57 23.33
N CYS A 36 -3.15 10.52 24.20
CA CYS A 36 -2.19 9.41 24.25
C CYS A 36 -2.90 8.06 24.52
N VAL A 37 -3.77 8.00 25.52
CA VAL A 37 -4.54 6.78 25.87
C VAL A 37 -5.48 6.38 24.73
N TRP A 38 -6.15 7.35 24.09
CA TRP A 38 -7.02 7.08 22.94
C TRP A 38 -6.23 6.53 21.74
N LEU A 39 -5.04 7.07 21.47
CA LEU A 39 -4.17 6.60 20.40
C LEU A 39 -3.64 5.18 20.68
N VAL A 40 -3.23 4.87 21.90
CA VAL A 40 -2.75 3.51 22.24
C VAL A 40 -3.89 2.50 22.20
N ALA A 41 -5.12 2.89 22.60
CA ALA A 41 -6.33 2.08 22.41
C ALA A 41 -6.64 1.77 20.93
N ARG A 42 -6.14 2.57 19.99
CA ARG A 42 -6.22 2.36 18.54
C ARG A 42 -4.95 1.80 17.91
N GLN A 43 -3.97 1.41 18.72
CA GLN A 43 -2.65 0.97 18.26
C GLN A 43 -1.93 1.97 17.34
N HIS A 44 -2.19 3.27 17.48
CA HIS A 44 -1.57 4.29 16.63
C HIS A 44 -0.17 4.68 17.13
N LEU A 45 0.81 4.74 16.23
CA LEU A 45 2.22 4.96 16.58
C LEU A 45 2.49 6.32 17.26
N ALA A 46 1.70 7.35 16.93
CA ALA A 46 1.86 8.69 17.51
C ALA A 46 1.59 8.76 19.03
N ASN A 47 1.05 7.72 19.66
CA ASN A 47 0.91 7.67 21.12
C ASN A 47 2.26 7.90 21.82
N TRP A 48 3.35 7.34 21.27
CA TRP A 48 4.68 7.41 21.89
C TRP A 48 5.27 8.83 21.91
N PRO A 49 5.41 9.56 20.78
CA PRO A 49 5.90 10.93 20.81
C PRO A 49 5.00 11.87 21.64
N ILE A 50 3.68 11.67 21.61
CA ILE A 50 2.75 12.46 22.43
C ILE A 50 2.95 12.17 23.93
N GLY A 51 3.10 10.91 24.31
CA GLY A 51 3.39 10.50 25.69
C GLY A 51 4.74 11.01 26.19
N ILE A 52 5.79 10.98 25.35
CA ILE A 52 7.10 11.54 25.69
C ILE A 52 7.00 13.05 25.92
N ALA A 53 6.31 13.78 25.03
CA ALA A 53 6.11 15.22 25.19
C ALA A 53 5.35 15.53 26.49
N ASN A 54 4.31 14.76 26.80
CA ASN A 54 3.55 14.88 28.04
C ASN A 54 4.43 14.63 29.28
N ASN A 55 5.25 13.59 29.29
CA ASN A 55 6.10 13.28 30.44
C ASN A 55 7.21 14.34 30.64
N ILE A 56 7.78 14.87 29.55
CA ILE A 56 8.74 15.99 29.62
C ILE A 56 8.10 17.20 30.30
N PHE A 57 6.85 17.50 29.95
CA PHE A 57 6.10 18.58 30.59
C PHE A 57 5.92 18.35 32.10
N PHE A 58 5.54 17.12 32.50
CA PHE A 58 5.42 16.75 33.92
C PHE A 58 6.76 16.80 34.67
N ILE A 59 7.89 16.46 34.05
CA ILE A 59 9.22 16.63 34.66
C ILE A 59 9.47 18.08 35.03
N LEU A 60 9.22 19.01 34.09
CA LEU A 60 9.45 20.44 34.32
C LEU A 60 8.56 20.97 35.44
N LEU A 61 7.29 20.54 35.47
CA LEU A 61 6.34 20.90 36.51
C LEU A 61 6.80 20.40 37.89
N PHE A 62 7.07 19.10 38.03
CA PHE A 62 7.43 18.50 39.31
C PHE A 62 8.79 18.96 39.84
N ALA A 63 9.77 19.17 38.96
CA ALA A 63 11.08 19.69 39.36
C ALA A 63 10.99 21.10 39.96
N GLN A 64 10.07 21.94 39.46
CA GLN A 64 9.86 23.29 40.00
C GLN A 64 9.10 23.29 41.32
N SER A 65 8.22 22.33 41.52
CA SER A 65 7.48 22.14 42.78
C SER A 65 8.29 21.39 43.85
N GLY A 66 9.57 21.06 43.58
CA GLY A 66 10.43 20.32 44.51
C GLY A 66 10.10 18.82 44.63
N LEU A 67 9.23 18.30 43.76
CA LEU A 67 8.77 16.91 43.74
C LEU A 67 9.72 16.04 42.90
N TYR A 68 10.95 15.88 43.36
CA TYR A 68 12.00 15.18 42.61
C TYR A 68 11.71 13.69 42.40
N ALA A 69 10.98 13.05 43.33
CA ALA A 69 10.58 11.64 43.20
C ALA A 69 9.61 11.44 42.03
N ASP A 70 8.57 12.27 41.93
CA ASP A 70 7.61 12.26 40.82
C ASP A 70 8.26 12.63 39.50
N ALA A 71 9.18 13.61 39.49
CA ALA A 71 9.97 13.95 38.31
C ALA A 71 10.85 12.77 37.85
N GLY A 72 11.46 12.04 38.78
CA GLY A 72 12.24 10.83 38.50
C GLY A 72 11.38 9.72 37.89
N LEU A 73 10.15 9.55 38.35
CA LEU A 73 9.21 8.57 37.80
C LEU A 73 8.86 8.87 36.33
N GLN A 74 8.73 10.13 35.95
CA GLN A 74 8.49 10.51 34.55
C GLN A 74 9.64 10.11 33.62
N ILE A 75 10.89 10.13 34.10
CA ILE A 75 12.05 9.65 33.33
C ILE A 75 11.89 8.15 33.03
N VAL A 76 11.41 7.36 33.98
CA VAL A 76 11.11 5.94 33.77
C VAL A 76 10.04 5.75 32.70
N PHE A 77 8.96 6.53 32.74
CA PHE A 77 7.92 6.48 31.71
C PHE A 77 8.44 6.92 30.33
N ILE A 78 9.35 7.90 30.23
CA ILE A 78 10.01 8.27 28.96
C ILE A 78 10.86 7.12 28.43
N ALA A 79 11.63 6.46 29.29
CA ALA A 79 12.45 5.32 28.89
C ALA A 79 11.59 4.15 28.38
N LEU A 80 10.47 3.86 29.06
CA LEU A 80 9.48 2.88 28.61
C LEU A 80 8.80 3.32 27.31
N ALA A 81 8.47 4.60 27.15
CA ALA A 81 7.87 5.12 25.93
C ALA A 81 8.81 5.03 24.73
N ALA A 82 10.09 5.33 24.91
CA ALA A 82 11.12 5.15 23.89
C ALA A 82 11.30 3.66 23.52
N TYR A 83 11.32 2.78 24.53
CA TYR A 83 11.34 1.33 24.31
C TYR A 83 10.10 0.84 23.57
N GLY A 84 8.91 1.31 23.93
CA GLY A 84 7.65 1.01 23.28
C GLY A 84 7.64 1.47 21.83
N TRP A 85 8.11 2.69 21.55
CA TRP A 85 8.24 3.21 20.18
C TRP A 85 9.16 2.34 19.34
N TRP A 86 10.35 2.00 19.86
CA TRP A 86 11.29 1.12 19.17
C TRP A 86 10.69 -0.27 18.91
N THR A 87 10.05 -0.86 19.92
CA THR A 87 9.45 -2.20 19.81
C THR A 87 8.27 -2.22 18.82
N TRP A 88 7.47 -1.15 18.76
CA TRP A 88 6.35 -1.07 17.83
C TRP A 88 6.78 -0.83 16.38
N THR A 89 7.94 -0.21 16.16
CA THR A 89 8.48 0.06 14.82
C THR A 89 9.36 -1.05 14.26
N HIS A 90 9.97 -1.87 15.12
CA HIS A 90 10.97 -2.88 14.71
C HIS A 90 10.64 -4.31 15.20
N GLY A 91 9.61 -4.49 16.03
CA GLY A 91 9.31 -5.76 16.70
C GLY A 91 8.40 -6.73 15.96
N GLY A 92 8.04 -6.44 14.69
CA GLY A 92 7.11 -7.27 13.92
C GLY A 92 7.62 -8.69 13.60
N GLY A 93 8.94 -8.91 13.55
CA GLY A 93 9.52 -10.20 13.15
C GLY A 93 9.59 -10.40 11.62
N PRO A 94 10.18 -11.51 11.14
CA PRO A 94 10.32 -11.76 9.70
C PRO A 94 8.95 -11.91 9.02
N GLY A 95 8.65 -11.03 8.04
CA GLY A 95 7.42 -11.10 7.23
C GLY A 95 6.22 -10.31 7.75
N THR A 96 6.31 -9.67 8.92
CA THR A 96 5.25 -8.83 9.48
C THR A 96 5.81 -7.45 9.83
N PRO A 97 5.35 -6.36 9.18
CA PRO A 97 5.90 -5.02 9.42
C PRO A 97 5.53 -4.45 10.79
N ASP A 98 4.43 -4.91 11.40
CA ASP A 98 3.92 -4.40 12.69
C ASP A 98 4.03 -5.45 13.80
N LEU A 99 4.33 -5.00 15.03
CA LEU A 99 4.27 -5.84 16.22
C LEU A 99 2.82 -6.33 16.44
N PRO A 100 2.54 -7.65 16.53
CA PRO A 100 1.19 -8.16 16.72
C PRO A 100 0.73 -8.09 18.18
N VAL A 101 -0.56 -7.84 18.38
CA VAL A 101 -1.23 -7.97 19.68
C VAL A 101 -1.28 -9.44 20.10
N ARG A 102 -0.81 -9.76 21.32
CA ARG A 102 -0.77 -11.14 21.82
C ARG A 102 -1.20 -11.24 23.28
N ARG A 103 -1.39 -12.47 23.74
CA ARG A 103 -1.62 -12.80 25.16
C ARG A 103 -0.31 -12.82 25.94
N THR A 104 -0.37 -12.43 27.20
CA THR A 104 0.73 -12.59 28.17
C THR A 104 0.94 -14.07 28.49
N THR A 105 2.16 -14.55 28.35
CA THR A 105 2.52 -15.93 28.70
C THR A 105 2.62 -16.13 30.21
N ARG A 106 2.60 -17.39 30.69
CA ARG A 106 2.71 -17.69 32.13
C ARG A 106 4.02 -17.20 32.75
N THR A 107 5.13 -17.30 31.99
CA THR A 107 6.45 -16.83 32.43
C THR A 107 6.50 -15.31 32.51
N GLU A 108 5.93 -14.61 31.52
CA GLU A 108 5.82 -13.14 31.57
C GLU A 108 4.94 -12.67 32.72
N TRP A 109 3.82 -13.36 32.99
CA TRP A 109 2.99 -13.07 34.16
C TRP A 109 3.77 -13.23 35.47
N ALA A 110 4.57 -14.28 35.61
CA ALA A 110 5.39 -14.48 36.80
C ALA A 110 6.42 -13.35 36.98
N TRP A 111 7.08 -12.93 35.90
CA TRP A 111 8.03 -11.80 35.93
C TRP A 111 7.35 -10.46 36.21
N LEU A 112 6.20 -10.18 35.60
CA LEU A 112 5.42 -8.97 35.84
C LEU A 112 4.92 -8.89 37.27
N LEU A 113 4.43 -10.01 37.82
CA LEU A 113 3.98 -10.09 39.20
C LEU A 113 5.16 -9.92 40.17
N ALA A 114 6.27 -10.60 39.94
CA ALA A 114 7.46 -10.48 40.78
C ALA A 114 8.01 -9.04 40.76
N ALA A 115 8.17 -8.45 39.58
CA ALA A 115 8.63 -7.07 39.43
C ALA A 115 7.65 -6.06 40.05
N GLY A 116 6.34 -6.27 39.86
CA GLY A 116 5.29 -5.44 40.44
C GLY A 116 5.28 -5.49 41.98
N VAL A 117 5.39 -6.68 42.57
CA VAL A 117 5.42 -6.86 44.03
C VAL A 117 6.71 -6.28 44.64
N VAL A 118 7.87 -6.56 44.03
CA VAL A 118 9.15 -6.02 44.51
C VAL A 118 9.18 -4.50 44.36
N GLY A 119 8.71 -3.98 43.22
CA GLY A 119 8.60 -2.55 42.95
C GLY A 119 7.66 -1.84 43.94
N ALA A 120 6.47 -2.40 44.17
CA ALA A 120 5.51 -1.85 45.12
C ALA A 120 6.06 -1.86 46.55
N PHE A 121 6.72 -2.95 46.97
CA PHE A 121 7.35 -3.02 48.29
C PHE A 121 8.47 -2.00 48.45
N ALA A 122 9.42 -1.95 47.51
CA ALA A 122 10.53 -1.02 47.54
C ALA A 122 10.05 0.44 47.51
N LEU A 123 9.04 0.75 46.69
CA LEU A 123 8.46 2.07 46.61
C LEU A 123 7.65 2.42 47.87
N THR A 124 6.98 1.45 48.49
CA THR A 124 6.29 1.69 49.79
C THR A 124 7.29 2.07 50.86
N VAL A 125 8.41 1.35 50.98
CA VAL A 125 9.48 1.68 51.95
C VAL A 125 10.10 3.04 51.63
N LEU A 126 10.34 3.35 50.35
CA LEU A 126 10.87 4.65 49.94
C LEU A 126 9.90 5.78 50.30
N LEU A 127 8.62 5.64 49.98
CA LEU A 127 7.60 6.65 50.26
C LEU A 127 7.39 6.84 51.77
N ASP A 128 7.43 5.76 52.55
CA ASP A 128 7.26 5.81 54.01
C ASP A 128 8.47 6.45 54.73
N HIS A 129 9.69 6.26 54.22
CA HIS A 129 10.91 6.75 54.88
C HIS A 129 11.46 8.07 54.31
N ALA A 130 11.13 8.42 53.06
CA ALA A 130 11.76 9.54 52.34
C ALA A 130 10.78 10.58 51.79
N THR A 131 9.47 10.42 52.00
CA THR A 131 8.45 11.37 51.51
C THR A 131 7.34 11.60 52.52
N ASP A 132 6.55 12.66 52.33
CA ASP A 132 5.40 13.00 53.17
C ASP A 132 4.08 12.34 52.69
N SER A 133 4.14 11.17 52.05
CA SER A 133 2.92 10.50 51.55
C SER A 133 2.03 10.03 52.70
N THR A 134 0.76 10.40 52.66
CA THR A 134 -0.25 10.01 53.66
C THR A 134 -0.79 8.59 53.45
N VAL A 135 -0.54 8.01 52.28
CA VAL A 135 -1.00 6.67 51.88
C VAL A 135 0.06 5.91 51.07
N PRO A 136 1.29 5.71 51.63
CA PRO A 136 2.45 5.20 50.89
C PRO A 136 2.21 3.89 50.14
N PHE A 137 1.45 2.97 50.74
CA PHE A 137 1.10 1.69 50.13
C PHE A 137 0.26 1.85 48.85
N TRP A 138 -0.77 2.71 48.88
CA TRP A 138 -1.69 2.89 47.75
C TRP A 138 -1.03 3.68 46.60
N ASP A 139 -0.20 4.66 46.93
CA ASP A 139 0.60 5.39 45.94
C ASP A 139 1.65 4.45 45.29
N ALA A 140 2.28 3.57 46.06
CA ALA A 140 3.22 2.58 45.54
C ALA A 140 2.55 1.50 44.67
N LEU A 141 1.38 1.00 45.09
CA LEU A 141 0.62 -0.01 44.35
C LEU A 141 0.19 0.51 42.98
N THR A 142 -0.39 1.71 42.93
CA THR A 142 -0.87 2.32 41.68
C THR A 142 0.28 2.63 40.72
N THR A 143 1.43 3.06 41.24
CA THR A 143 2.66 3.24 40.45
C THR A 143 3.17 1.92 39.87
N ALA A 144 3.23 0.85 40.68
CA ALA A 144 3.68 -0.46 40.22
C ALA A 144 2.73 -1.06 39.15
N LEU A 145 1.42 -0.89 39.32
CA LEU A 145 0.42 -1.28 38.32
C LEU A 145 0.60 -0.50 37.02
N SER A 146 0.81 0.82 37.09
CA SER A 146 0.99 1.67 35.91
C SER A 146 2.28 1.33 35.13
N LEU A 147 3.39 1.05 35.83
CA LEU A 147 4.65 0.64 35.20
C LEU A 147 4.52 -0.72 34.51
N THR A 148 3.92 -1.70 35.19
CA THR A 148 3.70 -3.04 34.61
C THR A 148 2.72 -3.01 33.45
N ALA A 149 1.67 -2.18 33.53
CA ALA A 149 0.73 -1.95 32.44
C ALA A 149 1.40 -1.28 31.22
N THR A 150 2.20 -0.24 31.45
CA THR A 150 2.96 0.46 30.39
C THR A 150 3.94 -0.49 29.69
N TYR A 151 4.69 -1.29 30.45
CA TYR A 151 5.56 -2.30 29.86
C TYR A 151 4.77 -3.33 29.04
N GLY A 152 3.59 -3.75 29.51
CA GLY A 152 2.70 -4.62 28.75
C GLY A 152 2.25 -3.99 27.42
N GLN A 153 1.94 -2.70 27.41
CA GLN A 153 1.60 -1.95 26.18
C GLN A 153 2.79 -1.87 25.22
N CYS A 154 4.02 -1.67 25.73
CA CYS A 154 5.23 -1.68 24.90
C CYS A 154 5.37 -2.98 24.09
N ARG A 155 4.88 -4.11 24.65
CA ARG A 155 4.92 -5.44 24.03
C ARG A 155 3.60 -5.89 23.41
N LYS A 156 2.61 -4.98 23.30
CA LYS A 156 1.24 -5.23 22.83
C LYS A 156 0.55 -6.43 23.50
N LEU A 157 0.66 -6.50 24.83
CA LEU A 157 -0.01 -7.51 25.65
C LEU A 157 -1.45 -7.08 25.94
N VAL A 158 -2.46 -7.88 25.57
CA VAL A 158 -3.88 -7.56 25.82
C VAL A 158 -4.15 -7.37 27.31
N GLU A 159 -3.51 -8.16 28.16
CA GLU A 159 -3.71 -8.12 29.60
C GLU A 159 -3.22 -6.82 30.27
N SER A 160 -2.44 -5.98 29.59
CA SER A 160 -2.03 -4.68 30.14
C SER A 160 -3.23 -3.78 30.45
N TRP A 161 -4.32 -3.92 29.69
CA TRP A 161 -5.55 -3.17 29.94
C TRP A 161 -6.22 -3.55 31.26
N TRP A 162 -6.10 -4.81 31.70
CA TRP A 162 -6.60 -5.22 33.01
C TRP A 162 -5.80 -4.59 34.15
N LEU A 163 -4.49 -4.40 33.96
CA LEU A 163 -3.64 -3.69 34.92
C LEU A 163 -4.00 -2.20 34.99
N TRP A 164 -4.26 -1.56 33.84
CA TRP A 164 -4.76 -0.18 33.81
C TRP A 164 -6.14 -0.03 34.46
N ILE A 165 -7.09 -0.92 34.17
CA ILE A 165 -8.41 -0.93 34.83
C ILE A 165 -8.25 -1.09 36.35
N ALA A 166 -7.37 -1.98 36.81
CA ALA A 166 -7.10 -2.14 38.23
C ALA A 166 -6.50 -0.88 38.85
N ALA A 167 -5.57 -0.21 38.15
CA ALA A 167 -5.01 1.06 38.59
C ALA A 167 -6.09 2.15 38.67
N ASP A 168 -6.92 2.32 37.64
CA ASP A 168 -7.98 3.33 37.58
C ASP A 168 -9.02 3.13 38.70
N VAL A 169 -9.41 1.88 38.98
CA VAL A 169 -10.34 1.54 40.08
C VAL A 169 -9.77 1.92 41.45
N VAL A 170 -8.45 1.95 41.61
CA VAL A 170 -7.80 2.43 42.83
C VAL A 170 -7.61 3.95 42.80
N TYR A 171 -7.22 4.53 41.66
CA TYR A 171 -7.00 5.98 41.50
C TYR A 171 -8.27 6.81 41.75
N ILE A 172 -9.43 6.37 41.24
CA ILE A 172 -10.70 7.10 41.39
C ILE A 172 -11.04 7.41 42.87
N PRO A 173 -11.15 6.41 43.77
CA PRO A 173 -11.42 6.66 45.19
C PRO A 173 -10.24 7.30 45.92
N LEU A 174 -8.99 7.00 45.52
CA LEU A 174 -7.79 7.60 46.13
C LEU A 174 -7.76 9.12 45.91
N TYR A 175 -8.04 9.57 44.69
CA TYR A 175 -8.11 11.00 44.39
C TYR A 175 -9.33 11.68 45.01
N ALA A 176 -10.48 10.99 45.11
CA ALA A 176 -11.63 11.50 45.85
C ALA A 176 -11.33 11.67 47.35
N TYR A 177 -10.59 10.73 47.96
CA TYR A 177 -10.14 10.84 49.36
C TYR A 177 -9.15 12.00 49.57
N LYS A 178 -8.30 12.29 48.58
CA LYS A 178 -7.40 13.45 48.57
C LYS A 178 -8.11 14.76 48.21
N GLU A 179 -9.45 14.77 48.14
CA GLU A 179 -10.30 15.92 47.76
C GLU A 179 -10.07 16.46 46.33
N LEU A 180 -9.44 15.67 45.45
CA LEU A 180 -9.16 16.00 44.05
C LEU A 180 -10.27 15.48 43.12
N TYR A 181 -11.47 16.03 43.26
CA TYR A 181 -12.68 15.55 42.54
C TYR A 181 -12.57 15.65 41.02
N LEU A 182 -11.94 16.71 40.48
CA LEU A 182 -11.75 16.88 39.04
C LEU A 182 -10.85 15.79 38.46
N THR A 183 -9.75 15.48 39.13
CA THR A 183 -8.85 14.38 38.77
C THR A 183 -9.56 13.03 38.88
N SER A 184 -10.34 12.82 39.94
CA SER A 184 -11.16 11.61 40.08
C SER A 184 -12.11 11.40 38.89
N LEU A 185 -12.80 12.46 38.44
CA LEU A 185 -13.68 12.42 37.26
C LEU A 185 -12.90 12.11 35.97
N LEU A 186 -11.71 12.68 35.79
CA LEU A 186 -10.85 12.38 34.64
C LEU A 186 -10.48 10.89 34.58
N TYR A 187 -10.14 10.29 35.71
CA TYR A 187 -9.82 8.86 35.79
C TYR A 187 -11.04 7.96 35.50
N VAL A 188 -12.27 8.41 35.72
CA VAL A 188 -13.47 7.72 35.19
C VAL A 188 -13.49 7.75 33.66
N GLY A 189 -13.04 8.85 33.05
CA GLY A 189 -12.82 8.96 31.61
C GLY A 189 -11.74 7.99 31.11
N PHE A 190 -10.59 7.92 31.79
CA PHE A 190 -9.53 6.96 31.47
C PHE A 190 -9.97 5.52 31.62
N LEU A 191 -10.72 5.18 32.68
CA LEU A 191 -11.32 3.85 32.84
C LEU A 191 -12.20 3.48 31.64
N THR A 192 -13.00 4.42 31.13
CA THR A 192 -13.83 4.22 29.94
C THR A 192 -12.96 3.95 28.71
N LEU A 193 -11.88 4.71 28.50
CA LEU A 193 -10.92 4.48 27.43
C LEU A 193 -10.20 3.13 27.57
N CYS A 194 -9.88 2.70 28.79
CA CYS A 194 -9.28 1.39 29.07
C CYS A 194 -10.20 0.23 28.69
N LEU A 195 -11.50 0.35 28.97
CA LEU A 195 -12.51 -0.63 28.53
C LEU A 195 -12.62 -0.69 27.00
N ILE A 196 -12.57 0.46 26.33
CA ILE A 196 -12.55 0.54 24.85
C ILE A 196 -11.28 -0.11 24.30
N GLY A 197 -10.12 0.22 24.85
CA GLY A 197 -8.83 -0.33 24.47
C GLY A 197 -8.77 -1.85 24.62
N LEU A 198 -9.25 -2.38 25.75
CA LEU A 198 -9.38 -3.82 26.00
C LEU A 198 -10.25 -4.49 24.93
N ARG A 199 -11.43 -3.91 24.64
CA ARG A 199 -12.35 -4.45 23.63
C ARG A 199 -11.74 -4.45 22.23
N ASN A 200 -11.05 -3.38 21.85
CA ASN A 200 -10.38 -3.27 20.55
C ASN A 200 -9.28 -4.34 20.42
N TRP A 201 -8.37 -4.41 21.41
CA TRP A 201 -7.24 -5.34 21.35
C TRP A 201 -7.68 -6.81 21.47
N GLN A 202 -8.77 -7.12 22.18
CA GLN A 202 -9.36 -8.46 22.19
C GLN A 202 -9.94 -8.86 20.83
N ARG A 203 -10.56 -7.92 20.10
CA ARG A 203 -11.04 -8.16 18.73
C ARG A 203 -9.86 -8.42 17.79
N ASP A 204 -8.80 -7.62 17.89
CA ASP A 204 -7.60 -7.77 17.08
C ASP A 204 -6.90 -9.12 17.32
N LEU A 205 -6.79 -9.52 18.58
CA LEU A 205 -6.27 -10.84 18.95
C LEU A 205 -7.14 -11.99 18.39
N ALA A 206 -8.47 -11.86 18.48
CA ALA A 206 -9.39 -12.88 17.98
C ALA A 206 -9.40 -12.96 16.45
N ALA A 207 -9.07 -11.89 15.74
CA ALA A 207 -8.87 -11.89 14.30
C ALA A 207 -7.58 -12.64 13.91
N GLN A 208 -6.48 -12.42 14.65
CA GLN A 208 -5.20 -13.10 14.41
C GLN A 208 -5.27 -14.62 14.65
N GLN A 209 -6.02 -15.08 15.66
CA GLN A 209 -6.18 -16.52 15.95
C GLN A 209 -6.99 -17.28 14.89
N ARG A 210 -7.72 -16.58 14.01
CA ARG A 210 -8.54 -17.20 12.96
C ARG A 210 -7.81 -17.37 11.62
N GLN A 211 -6.57 -16.87 11.49
CA GLN A 211 -5.71 -17.19 10.36
C GLN A 211 -5.14 -18.61 10.55
N PRO A 212 -5.40 -19.56 9.63
CA PRO A 212 -4.73 -20.87 9.66
C PRO A 212 -3.24 -20.66 9.39
N VAL A 213 -2.40 -21.28 10.23
CA VAL A 213 -0.94 -21.31 10.06
C VAL A 213 -0.61 -21.97 8.72
N GLU A 214 -0.21 -21.18 7.73
CA GLU A 214 0.44 -21.67 6.53
C GLU A 214 1.72 -22.41 6.95
N THR A 215 1.78 -23.69 6.63
CA THR A 215 2.75 -24.63 7.19
C THR A 215 4.16 -24.23 6.77
N ALA A 216 5.03 -23.96 7.75
CA ALA A 216 6.45 -23.74 7.55
C ALA A 216 7.08 -24.87 6.73
N ALA A 217 7.59 -24.54 5.55
CA ALA A 217 8.39 -25.45 4.73
C ALA A 217 9.66 -25.82 5.49
N ALA A 218 9.84 -27.13 5.76
CA ALA A 218 11.06 -27.67 6.31
C ALA A 218 12.21 -27.57 5.28
N PRO A 219 13.46 -27.31 5.70
CA PRO A 219 14.60 -27.26 4.79
C PRO A 219 15.14 -28.66 4.50
N GLY A 220 15.45 -28.93 3.23
CA GLY A 220 16.39 -29.99 2.85
C GLY A 220 15.87 -31.01 1.85
N CYS A 221 16.13 -30.77 0.57
CA CYS A 221 16.68 -31.80 -0.32
C CYS A 221 17.25 -31.13 -1.58
N GLU A 222 18.57 -31.14 -1.70
CA GLU A 222 19.27 -30.87 -2.95
C GLU A 222 18.96 -31.97 -3.96
N VAL A 223 18.50 -31.63 -5.17
CA VAL A 223 18.71 -32.46 -6.36
C VAL A 223 18.90 -31.58 -7.60
N GLY A 224 20.12 -31.61 -8.14
CA GLY A 224 20.41 -31.92 -9.55
C GLY A 224 19.80 -31.06 -10.67
N VAL A 225 20.67 -30.27 -11.29
CA VAL A 225 20.54 -29.68 -12.63
C VAL A 225 20.07 -30.71 -13.67
N GLY A 226 19.06 -30.35 -14.47
CA GLY A 226 18.69 -31.11 -15.67
C GLY A 226 17.49 -30.54 -16.45
N ARG A 227 17.79 -29.82 -17.54
CA ARG A 227 17.03 -29.59 -18.80
C ARG A 227 15.51 -29.38 -18.74
N GLY A 228 15.10 -28.28 -19.39
CA GLY A 228 13.72 -27.84 -19.49
C GLY A 228 12.76 -28.82 -20.15
N VAL A 229 11.55 -28.83 -19.61
CA VAL A 229 10.26 -29.03 -20.28
C VAL A 229 9.29 -28.13 -19.52
N GLY A 230 8.51 -27.31 -20.24
CA GLY A 230 7.47 -26.50 -19.63
C GLY A 230 6.50 -27.38 -18.85
N VAL A 231 6.29 -27.04 -17.58
CA VAL A 231 5.23 -27.63 -16.78
C VAL A 231 4.30 -26.49 -16.37
N ALA A 232 3.15 -26.46 -17.02
CA ALA A 232 1.98 -25.75 -16.53
C ALA A 232 1.77 -26.14 -15.06
N VAL A 233 1.77 -25.16 -14.17
CA VAL A 233 1.34 -25.38 -12.79
C VAL A 233 -0.19 -25.49 -12.81
N SER A 234 -0.69 -26.64 -13.28
CA SER A 234 -2.04 -27.09 -12.96
C SER A 234 -2.02 -27.58 -11.51
N GLY A 235 -2.01 -26.65 -10.57
CA GLY A 235 -2.26 -26.95 -9.17
C GLY A 235 -3.75 -27.22 -8.96
N ARG A 236 -4.23 -28.40 -9.38
CA ARG A 236 -5.48 -28.94 -8.80
C ARG A 236 -5.17 -29.22 -7.33
N PHE A 237 -5.48 -28.26 -6.46
CA PHE A 237 -5.74 -28.56 -5.06
C PHE A 237 -6.79 -29.69 -5.01
N PRO A 238 -6.69 -30.65 -4.08
CA PRO A 238 -7.76 -31.60 -3.88
C PRO A 238 -9.01 -30.78 -3.57
N ARG A 239 -10.02 -30.83 -4.45
CA ARG A 239 -11.34 -30.30 -4.15
C ARG A 239 -11.83 -31.09 -2.94
N GLY A 240 -11.64 -30.55 -1.75
CA GLY A 240 -12.33 -31.02 -0.57
C GLY A 240 -13.80 -31.09 -0.93
N SER A 241 -14.39 -32.26 -0.75
CA SER A 241 -15.82 -32.54 -0.90
C SER A 241 -16.62 -31.85 0.21
N GLY A 242 -16.38 -30.56 0.43
CA GLY A 242 -17.16 -29.71 1.29
C GLY A 242 -18.38 -29.24 0.50
N VAL A 243 -19.57 -29.53 1.01
CA VAL A 243 -20.83 -29.01 0.48
C VAL A 243 -20.71 -27.49 0.39
N LYS A 244 -20.83 -26.94 -0.83
CA LYS A 244 -20.90 -25.49 -1.03
C LYS A 244 -22.17 -24.99 -0.37
N ARG A 245 -22.09 -23.86 0.34
CA ARG A 245 -23.21 -23.35 1.15
C ARG A 245 -24.32 -22.76 0.27
N PHE A 246 -23.97 -22.16 -0.85
CA PHE A 246 -24.89 -21.46 -1.76
C PHE A 246 -24.77 -22.02 -3.17
N ALA A 247 -25.85 -22.12 -3.94
CA ALA A 247 -25.78 -22.56 -5.32
C ALA A 247 -25.30 -21.41 -6.23
N HIS A 248 -25.81 -20.20 -6.04
CA HIS A 248 -25.40 -19.00 -6.76
C HIS A 248 -25.12 -17.81 -5.85
N GLY A 249 -23.86 -17.36 -5.82
CA GLY A 249 -23.45 -16.11 -5.18
C GLY A 249 -23.35 -14.95 -6.16
N LEU A 250 -23.54 -13.73 -5.64
CA LEU A 250 -23.32 -12.47 -6.35
C LEU A 250 -22.32 -11.60 -5.58
N VAL A 251 -21.32 -11.06 -6.28
CA VAL A 251 -20.49 -9.94 -5.83
C VAL A 251 -20.74 -8.76 -6.77
N LEU A 252 -21.03 -7.59 -6.22
CA LEU A 252 -21.27 -6.37 -6.97
C LEU A 252 -20.20 -5.33 -6.62
N GLY A 253 -19.68 -4.62 -7.61
CA GLY A 253 -18.74 -3.52 -7.36
C GLY A 253 -18.45 -2.67 -8.58
N LYS A 254 -17.91 -1.47 -8.33
CA LYS A 254 -17.41 -0.58 -9.39
C LYS A 254 -16.10 -1.05 -10.00
N PHE A 255 -15.26 -1.69 -9.18
CA PHE A 255 -13.91 -2.15 -9.53
C PHE A 255 -13.10 -1.08 -10.27
N TYR A 256 -13.06 0.13 -9.70
CA TYR A 256 -12.50 1.32 -10.33
C TYR A 256 -11.28 1.88 -9.56
N PRO A 257 -10.07 1.32 -9.76
CA PRO A 257 -9.79 -0.01 -10.34
C PRO A 257 -10.02 -1.15 -9.30
N PRO A 258 -9.98 -2.44 -9.70
CA PRO A 258 -9.98 -3.54 -8.74
C PRO A 258 -8.66 -3.58 -7.95
N HIS A 259 -8.70 -4.15 -6.75
CA HIS A 259 -7.57 -4.22 -5.82
C HIS A 259 -7.69 -5.45 -4.91
N ALA A 260 -6.66 -5.73 -4.11
CA ALA A 260 -6.56 -6.93 -3.28
C ALA A 260 -7.79 -7.20 -2.40
N GLY A 261 -8.36 -6.17 -1.76
CA GLY A 261 -9.63 -6.30 -1.02
C GLY A 261 -10.82 -6.82 -1.87
N HIS A 262 -10.98 -6.33 -3.11
CA HIS A 262 -12.00 -6.86 -4.03
C HIS A 262 -11.73 -8.32 -4.38
N HIS A 263 -10.48 -8.69 -4.66
CA HIS A 263 -10.14 -10.06 -5.00
C HIS A 263 -10.30 -11.01 -3.80
N HIS A 264 -10.04 -10.54 -2.58
CA HIS A 264 -10.33 -11.27 -1.36
C HIS A 264 -11.83 -11.54 -1.20
N LEU A 265 -12.67 -10.53 -1.43
CA LEU A 265 -14.13 -10.67 -1.43
C LEU A 265 -14.59 -11.73 -2.46
N VAL A 266 -14.08 -11.66 -3.69
CA VAL A 266 -14.43 -12.61 -4.76
C VAL A 266 -13.98 -14.03 -4.43
N ARG A 267 -12.74 -14.25 -3.98
CA ARG A 267 -12.24 -15.59 -3.59
C ARG A 267 -13.07 -16.16 -2.43
N THR A 268 -13.40 -15.33 -1.44
CA THR A 268 -14.24 -15.74 -0.31
C THR A 268 -15.65 -16.17 -0.75
N ALA A 269 -16.25 -15.46 -1.71
CA ALA A 269 -17.54 -15.84 -2.27
C ALA A 269 -17.44 -17.13 -3.09
N GLN A 270 -16.39 -17.28 -3.90
CA GLN A 270 -16.15 -18.46 -4.74
C GLN A 270 -15.98 -19.73 -3.91
N ASP A 271 -15.33 -19.64 -2.75
CA ASP A 271 -15.15 -20.77 -1.85
C ASP A 271 -16.47 -21.28 -1.27
N ARG A 272 -17.50 -20.45 -1.20
CA ARG A 272 -18.80 -20.76 -0.57
C ARG A 272 -19.92 -21.05 -1.57
N CYS A 273 -19.72 -20.78 -2.85
CA CYS A 273 -20.73 -20.95 -3.89
C CYS A 273 -20.37 -22.05 -4.89
N GLU A 274 -21.39 -22.74 -5.43
CA GLU A 274 -21.20 -23.63 -6.59
C GLU A 274 -20.93 -22.82 -7.86
N ARG A 275 -21.65 -21.71 -8.04
CA ARG A 275 -21.45 -20.70 -9.08
C ARG A 275 -21.36 -19.32 -8.47
N LEU A 276 -20.43 -18.51 -8.96
CA LEU A 276 -20.30 -17.10 -8.57
C LEU A 276 -20.46 -16.22 -9.81
N THR A 277 -21.27 -15.17 -9.69
CA THR A 277 -21.30 -14.06 -10.64
C THR A 277 -20.70 -12.81 -10.00
N VAL A 278 -19.77 -12.16 -10.71
CA VAL A 278 -19.25 -10.83 -10.36
C VAL A 278 -19.85 -9.83 -11.34
N LEU A 279 -20.65 -8.91 -10.82
CA LEU A 279 -21.23 -7.81 -11.58
C LEU A 279 -20.37 -6.55 -11.42
N VAL A 280 -19.72 -6.16 -12.51
CA VAL A 280 -18.95 -4.91 -12.63
C VAL A 280 -19.91 -3.82 -13.11
N CYS A 281 -20.24 -2.87 -12.24
CA CYS A 281 -21.07 -1.71 -12.59
C CYS A 281 -20.19 -0.48 -12.81
N ALA A 282 -20.21 0.10 -14.00
CA ALA A 282 -19.46 1.32 -14.30
C ALA A 282 -20.41 2.46 -14.66
N ALA A 283 -20.04 3.68 -14.28
CA ALA A 283 -20.69 4.88 -14.78
C ALA A 283 -19.92 5.45 -15.96
N SER A 284 -20.63 6.00 -16.94
CA SER A 284 -20.07 6.56 -18.19
C SER A 284 -19.12 7.74 -17.95
N VAL A 285 -19.20 8.37 -16.77
CA VAL A 285 -18.32 9.49 -16.37
C VAL A 285 -16.93 9.04 -15.90
N GLU A 286 -16.72 7.74 -15.64
CA GLU A 286 -15.49 7.22 -15.07
C GLU A 286 -14.42 6.97 -16.16
N SER A 287 -13.15 7.24 -15.86
CA SER A 287 -12.08 7.26 -16.88
C SER A 287 -11.49 5.90 -17.24
N VAL A 288 -11.78 4.85 -16.46
CA VAL A 288 -11.39 3.47 -16.82
C VAL A 288 -12.60 2.78 -17.45
N PRO A 289 -12.52 2.34 -18.71
CA PRO A 289 -13.62 1.67 -19.41
C PRO A 289 -14.16 0.43 -18.67
N LEU A 290 -15.46 0.18 -18.80
CA LEU A 290 -16.10 -1.03 -18.27
C LEU A 290 -15.45 -2.31 -18.83
N ALA A 291 -15.11 -2.31 -20.11
CA ALA A 291 -14.49 -3.45 -20.79
C ALA A 291 -13.18 -3.86 -20.12
N ASP A 292 -12.33 -2.89 -19.75
CA ASP A 292 -11.05 -3.14 -19.12
C ASP A 292 -11.22 -3.72 -17.72
N ARG A 293 -12.14 -3.17 -16.92
CA ARG A 293 -12.43 -3.69 -15.57
C ARG A 293 -12.95 -5.12 -15.62
N VAL A 294 -13.84 -5.42 -16.57
CA VAL A 294 -14.33 -6.78 -16.80
C VAL A 294 -13.19 -7.70 -17.22
N ALA A 295 -12.33 -7.27 -18.14
CA ALA A 295 -11.19 -8.05 -18.60
C ALA A 295 -10.23 -8.37 -17.45
N TRP A 296 -9.87 -7.38 -16.62
CA TRP A 296 -9.00 -7.58 -15.46
C TRP A 296 -9.60 -8.55 -14.45
N MET A 297 -10.90 -8.42 -14.15
CA MET A 297 -11.58 -9.32 -13.22
C MET A 297 -11.65 -10.76 -13.77
N ARG A 298 -11.88 -10.93 -15.07
CA ARG A 298 -11.87 -12.26 -15.73
C ARG A 298 -10.48 -12.89 -15.73
N GLU A 299 -9.44 -12.08 -15.98
CA GLU A 299 -8.06 -12.56 -15.97
C GLU A 299 -7.67 -13.10 -14.59
N VAL A 300 -8.01 -12.37 -13.52
CA VAL A 300 -7.69 -12.77 -12.14
C VAL A 300 -8.58 -13.89 -11.62
N HIS A 301 -9.85 -13.97 -12.08
CA HIS A 301 -10.85 -14.94 -11.62
C HIS A 301 -11.45 -15.73 -12.81
N PRO A 302 -10.68 -16.63 -13.46
CA PRO A 302 -11.11 -17.31 -14.69
C PRO A 302 -12.28 -18.27 -14.49
N ASP A 303 -12.48 -18.78 -13.28
CA ASP A 303 -13.56 -19.72 -12.93
C ASP A 303 -14.87 -19.00 -12.49
N VAL A 304 -14.89 -17.66 -12.54
CA VAL A 304 -16.02 -16.84 -12.11
C VAL A 304 -16.70 -16.19 -13.31
N ARG A 305 -18.03 -16.15 -13.31
CA ARG A 305 -18.76 -15.42 -14.35
C ARG A 305 -18.68 -13.93 -14.07
N VAL A 306 -17.89 -13.20 -14.84
CA VAL A 306 -17.83 -11.73 -14.76
C VAL A 306 -18.71 -11.10 -15.84
N VAL A 307 -19.65 -10.27 -15.43
CA VAL A 307 -20.55 -9.51 -16.31
C VAL A 307 -20.39 -8.01 -16.03
N GLY A 308 -20.57 -7.19 -17.07
CA GLY A 308 -20.49 -5.74 -16.96
C GLY A 308 -21.85 -5.10 -17.23
N ALA A 309 -22.19 -4.05 -16.49
CA ALA A 309 -23.33 -3.20 -16.76
C ALA A 309 -22.93 -1.73 -16.64
N VAL A 310 -23.53 -0.90 -17.50
CA VAL A 310 -23.45 0.56 -17.35
C VAL A 310 -24.59 0.99 -16.43
N ASP A 311 -24.25 1.76 -15.41
CA ASP A 311 -25.18 2.28 -14.42
C ASP A 311 -24.87 3.76 -14.16
N ASP A 312 -25.57 4.63 -14.88
CA ASP A 312 -25.46 6.08 -14.77
C ASP A 312 -26.45 6.68 -13.76
N ILE A 313 -27.13 5.84 -12.99
CA ILE A 313 -28.10 6.28 -11.99
C ILE A 313 -27.34 6.89 -10.81
N ARG A 314 -27.78 8.05 -10.34
CA ARG A 314 -27.22 8.70 -9.15
C ARG A 314 -27.39 7.78 -7.93
N MET A 315 -26.34 7.65 -7.11
CA MET A 315 -26.39 6.78 -5.94
C MET A 315 -26.98 7.52 -4.74
N ASP A 316 -28.12 7.04 -4.24
CA ASP A 316 -28.75 7.49 -3.00
C ASP A 316 -29.28 6.26 -2.25
N LEU A 317 -28.67 5.94 -1.11
CA LEU A 317 -29.00 4.73 -0.35
C LEU A 317 -30.34 4.82 0.39
N HIS A 318 -30.94 6.01 0.48
CA HIS A 318 -32.18 6.26 1.23
C HIS A 318 -33.42 6.38 0.34
N ASP A 319 -33.27 6.51 -0.98
CA ASP A 319 -34.37 6.66 -1.92
C ASP A 319 -34.77 5.30 -2.54
N PRO A 320 -35.97 4.77 -2.22
CA PRO A 320 -36.43 3.49 -2.75
C PRO A 320 -36.55 3.44 -4.27
N VAL A 321 -36.86 4.58 -4.93
CA VAL A 321 -37.02 4.67 -6.38
C VAL A 321 -35.67 4.55 -7.08
N ILE A 322 -34.63 5.14 -6.48
CA ILE A 322 -33.26 5.02 -6.97
C ILE A 322 -32.79 3.57 -6.85
N TRP A 323 -33.06 2.93 -5.72
CA TRP A 323 -32.81 1.49 -5.57
C TRP A 323 -33.55 0.64 -6.60
N ASP A 324 -34.83 0.91 -6.88
CA ASP A 324 -35.60 0.18 -7.91
C ASP A 324 -34.94 0.32 -9.30
N ALA A 325 -34.48 1.52 -9.63
CA ALA A 325 -33.79 1.79 -10.89
C ALA A 325 -32.44 1.02 -10.97
N HIS A 326 -31.63 1.03 -9.92
CA HIS A 326 -30.40 0.22 -9.84
C HIS A 326 -30.70 -1.28 -9.97
N MET A 327 -31.74 -1.77 -9.28
CA MET A 327 -32.15 -3.18 -9.35
C MET A 327 -32.59 -3.60 -10.76
N ALA A 328 -33.20 -2.71 -11.55
CA ALA A 328 -33.53 -2.99 -12.95
C ALA A 328 -32.27 -3.25 -13.79
N VAL A 329 -31.20 -2.48 -13.56
CA VAL A 329 -29.88 -2.71 -14.19
C VAL A 329 -29.28 -4.03 -13.71
N PHE A 330 -29.27 -4.27 -12.40
CA PHE A 330 -28.59 -5.44 -11.82
C PHE A 330 -29.27 -6.75 -12.20
N THR A 331 -30.61 -6.81 -12.15
CA THR A 331 -31.39 -8.00 -12.56
C THR A 331 -31.41 -8.20 -14.06
N GLY A 332 -31.29 -7.13 -14.86
CA GLY A 332 -31.07 -7.25 -16.30
C GLY A 332 -29.72 -7.90 -16.65
N ALA A 333 -28.67 -7.58 -15.88
CA ALA A 333 -27.34 -8.16 -16.06
C ALA A 333 -27.19 -9.56 -15.43
N VAL A 334 -27.93 -9.83 -14.35
CA VAL A 334 -27.93 -11.11 -13.62
C VAL A 334 -29.38 -11.59 -13.47
N PRO A 335 -29.97 -12.16 -14.53
CA PRO A 335 -31.36 -12.61 -14.51
C PRO A 335 -31.58 -13.92 -13.74
N GLU A 336 -30.50 -14.64 -13.42
CA GLU A 336 -30.60 -15.91 -12.69
C GLU A 336 -30.83 -15.69 -11.19
N PRO A 337 -31.59 -16.58 -10.51
CA PRO A 337 -31.80 -16.50 -9.06
C PRO A 337 -30.47 -16.45 -8.28
N VAL A 338 -30.36 -15.55 -7.32
CA VAL A 338 -29.18 -15.35 -6.45
C VAL A 338 -29.54 -15.83 -5.04
N ASP A 339 -28.72 -16.70 -4.47
CA ASP A 339 -28.94 -17.23 -3.10
C ASP A 339 -28.22 -16.41 -2.04
N ALA A 340 -27.09 -15.79 -2.39
CA ALA A 340 -26.30 -14.97 -1.48
C ALA A 340 -25.63 -13.78 -2.18
N VAL A 341 -25.66 -12.62 -1.52
CA VAL A 341 -24.92 -11.42 -1.92
C VAL A 341 -23.75 -11.22 -0.98
N PHE A 342 -22.55 -11.11 -1.55
CA PHE A 342 -21.31 -10.91 -0.83
C PHE A 342 -20.83 -9.47 -1.00
N THR A 343 -20.62 -8.76 0.11
CA THR A 343 -20.08 -7.39 0.09
C THR A 343 -19.34 -7.03 1.37
N SER A 344 -18.51 -6.01 1.31
CA SER A 344 -17.89 -5.36 2.48
C SER A 344 -18.61 -4.07 2.87
N GLU A 345 -19.59 -3.62 2.08
CA GLU A 345 -20.26 -2.32 2.24
C GLU A 345 -21.53 -2.44 3.10
N SER A 346 -21.88 -1.35 3.78
CA SER A 346 -23.04 -1.30 4.70
C SER A 346 -24.40 -1.46 4.01
N TYR A 347 -24.48 -1.22 2.69
CA TYR A 347 -25.73 -1.39 1.93
C TYR A 347 -26.05 -2.85 1.60
N GLY A 348 -25.18 -3.80 1.98
CA GLY A 348 -25.29 -5.21 1.62
C GLY A 348 -26.62 -5.87 1.98
N ASP A 349 -27.15 -5.55 3.16
CA ASP A 349 -28.41 -6.12 3.65
C ASP A 349 -29.60 -5.72 2.78
N GLU A 350 -29.66 -4.45 2.34
CA GLU A 350 -30.73 -3.96 1.47
C GLU A 350 -30.63 -4.54 0.05
N LEU A 351 -29.41 -4.62 -0.49
CA LEU A 351 -29.16 -5.25 -1.78
C LEU A 351 -29.57 -6.74 -1.76
N ALA A 352 -29.16 -7.49 -0.73
CA ALA A 352 -29.53 -8.89 -0.56
C ALA A 352 -31.06 -9.07 -0.43
N ARG A 353 -31.71 -8.22 0.37
CA ARG A 353 -33.18 -8.23 0.54
C ARG A 353 -33.90 -8.05 -0.79
N ARG A 354 -33.42 -7.16 -1.66
CA ARG A 354 -34.02 -6.88 -2.98
C ARG A 354 -33.77 -7.99 -4.00
N PHE A 355 -32.70 -8.75 -3.86
CA PHE A 355 -32.47 -10.00 -4.61
C PHE A 355 -33.21 -11.21 -4.03
N GLY A 356 -33.78 -11.10 -2.82
CA GLY A 356 -34.33 -12.26 -2.10
C GLY A 356 -33.25 -13.23 -1.61
N ALA A 357 -32.04 -12.74 -1.38
CA ALA A 357 -30.84 -13.52 -1.09
C ALA A 357 -30.35 -13.35 0.37
N GLU A 358 -29.48 -14.25 0.84
CA GLU A 358 -28.76 -14.07 2.11
C GLU A 358 -27.67 -12.99 1.97
N SER A 359 -27.59 -12.06 2.94
CA SER A 359 -26.50 -11.09 3.02
C SER A 359 -25.28 -11.72 3.69
N VAL A 360 -24.13 -11.66 3.02
CA VAL A 360 -22.85 -12.14 3.55
C VAL A 360 -21.83 -11.02 3.56
N CYS A 361 -21.63 -10.43 4.74
CA CYS A 361 -20.62 -9.40 4.95
C CYS A 361 -19.21 -10.02 5.07
N VAL A 362 -18.24 -9.48 4.33
CA VAL A 362 -16.84 -9.94 4.32
C VAL A 362 -15.91 -8.77 4.61
N ASP A 363 -15.11 -8.90 5.67
CA ASP A 363 -14.09 -7.92 6.08
C ASP A 363 -14.54 -6.43 5.98
N PRO A 364 -15.65 -6.04 6.64
CA PRO A 364 -16.17 -4.67 6.54
C PRO A 364 -15.18 -3.61 7.05
N ASP A 365 -14.34 -3.98 8.01
CA ASP A 365 -13.32 -3.11 8.59
C ASP A 365 -12.03 -3.03 7.74
N ARG A 366 -11.95 -3.78 6.62
CA ARG A 366 -10.79 -3.84 5.70
C ARG A 366 -9.48 -4.18 6.41
N THR A 367 -9.55 -5.12 7.35
CA THR A 367 -8.42 -5.53 8.18
C THR A 367 -7.44 -6.43 7.43
N VAL A 368 -7.93 -7.22 6.47
CA VAL A 368 -7.08 -8.15 5.71
C VAL A 368 -6.31 -7.39 4.64
N PHE A 369 -6.98 -6.49 3.94
CA PHE A 369 -6.38 -5.63 2.92
C PHE A 369 -6.82 -4.18 3.14
N PRO A 370 -5.97 -3.33 3.78
CA PRO A 370 -6.31 -1.97 4.16
C PRO A 370 -6.26 -1.01 2.95
N VAL A 371 -7.09 -1.29 1.94
CA VAL A 371 -7.17 -0.55 0.68
C VAL A 371 -8.62 -0.34 0.25
N SER A 372 -8.87 0.75 -0.46
CA SER A 372 -10.15 1.05 -1.11
C SER A 372 -9.92 1.59 -2.52
N GLY A 373 -10.92 1.50 -3.39
CA GLY A 373 -10.84 2.13 -4.72
C GLY A 373 -10.55 3.63 -4.65
N THR A 374 -11.10 4.33 -3.64
CA THR A 374 -10.80 5.76 -3.42
C THR A 374 -9.35 6.00 -3.04
N ALA A 375 -8.76 5.15 -2.19
CA ALA A 375 -7.34 5.25 -1.83
C ALA A 375 -6.45 5.02 -3.06
N VAL A 376 -6.73 3.99 -3.86
CA VAL A 376 -5.99 3.69 -5.09
C VAL A 376 -6.06 4.85 -6.07
N ARG A 377 -7.24 5.44 -6.33
CA ARG A 377 -7.37 6.55 -7.27
C ARG A 377 -6.65 7.82 -6.81
N LYS A 378 -6.58 8.04 -5.49
CA LYS A 378 -5.89 9.19 -4.89
C LYS A 378 -4.37 9.02 -4.92
N ASP A 379 -3.88 7.82 -4.64
CA ASP A 379 -2.46 7.50 -4.59
C ASP A 379 -2.20 6.07 -5.13
N PRO A 380 -2.13 5.90 -6.46
CA PRO A 380 -1.85 4.60 -7.07
C PRO A 380 -0.49 4.05 -6.65
N VAL A 381 0.51 4.93 -6.46
CA VAL A 381 1.88 4.56 -6.08
C VAL A 381 1.90 3.97 -4.67
N GLY A 382 1.26 4.62 -3.70
CA GLY A 382 1.15 4.13 -2.33
C GLY A 382 0.33 2.84 -2.20
N CYS A 383 -0.55 2.57 -3.17
CA CYS A 383 -1.38 1.36 -3.19
C CYS A 383 -0.89 0.27 -4.17
N TRP A 384 0.30 0.42 -4.76
CA TRP A 384 0.76 -0.41 -5.89
C TRP A 384 0.78 -1.91 -5.58
N ASP A 385 1.21 -2.25 -4.36
CA ASP A 385 1.32 -3.64 -3.91
C ASP A 385 -0.05 -4.32 -3.76
N PHE A 386 -1.14 -3.56 -3.65
CA PHE A 386 -2.52 -4.09 -3.61
C PHE A 386 -3.14 -4.31 -4.99
N LEU A 387 -2.44 -3.98 -6.08
CA LEU A 387 -2.95 -4.14 -7.44
C LEU A 387 -2.50 -5.47 -8.03
N GLU A 388 -3.41 -6.18 -8.69
CA GLU A 388 -3.06 -7.40 -9.43
C GLU A 388 -2.37 -7.05 -10.77
N PRO A 389 -1.60 -7.98 -11.36
CA PRO A 389 -0.79 -7.74 -12.57
C PRO A 389 -1.48 -6.99 -13.72
N PRO A 390 -2.71 -7.32 -14.17
CA PRO A 390 -3.33 -6.61 -15.29
C PRO A 390 -3.62 -5.13 -14.98
N VAL A 391 -3.95 -4.81 -13.72
CA VAL A 391 -4.18 -3.42 -13.29
C VAL A 391 -2.86 -2.65 -13.22
N ARG A 392 -1.79 -3.28 -12.69
CA ARG A 392 -0.45 -2.67 -12.69
C ARG A 392 0.01 -2.32 -14.10
N ALA A 393 -0.19 -3.24 -15.05
CA ALA A 393 0.20 -3.03 -16.44
C ALA A 393 -0.54 -1.86 -17.10
N ALA A 394 -1.84 -1.73 -16.83
CA ALA A 394 -2.66 -0.63 -17.32
C ALA A 394 -2.26 0.72 -16.69
N LEU A 395 -1.85 0.72 -15.41
CA LEU A 395 -1.44 1.93 -14.71
C LEU A 395 0.06 2.22 -14.83
N THR A 396 0.87 1.38 -15.47
CA THR A 396 2.31 1.68 -15.57
C THR A 396 2.58 2.83 -16.52
N ARG A 397 3.34 3.83 -16.09
CA ARG A 397 3.85 4.90 -16.97
C ARG A 397 5.05 4.38 -17.76
N ARG A 398 4.81 4.01 -19.01
CA ARG A 398 5.85 3.59 -19.98
C ARG A 398 6.55 4.81 -20.56
N ILE A 399 7.86 4.90 -20.31
CA ILE A 399 8.77 5.94 -20.80
C ILE A 399 9.68 5.30 -21.84
N VAL A 400 9.61 5.77 -23.07
CA VAL A 400 10.41 5.24 -24.17
C VAL A 400 11.67 6.07 -24.31
N VAL A 401 12.82 5.43 -24.37
CA VAL A 401 14.08 6.05 -24.78
C VAL A 401 14.36 5.61 -26.21
N LEU A 402 14.39 6.53 -27.15
CA LEU A 402 14.60 6.24 -28.56
C LEU A 402 15.61 7.19 -29.19
N GLY A 403 16.19 6.76 -30.31
CA GLY A 403 17.10 7.57 -31.11
C GLY A 403 17.80 6.72 -32.16
N ALA A 404 18.65 7.37 -32.94
CA ALA A 404 19.48 6.68 -33.92
C ALA A 404 20.45 5.69 -33.24
N GLU A 405 21.10 4.88 -34.05
CA GLU A 405 22.14 4.00 -33.53
C GLU A 405 23.29 4.77 -32.86
N SER A 406 23.87 4.18 -31.81
CA SER A 406 24.99 4.76 -31.06
C SER A 406 24.78 6.21 -30.55
N THR A 407 23.57 6.54 -30.09
CA THR A 407 23.26 7.81 -29.40
C THR A 407 23.11 7.67 -27.88
N GLY A 408 23.25 6.44 -27.36
CA GLY A 408 23.20 6.13 -25.93
C GLY A 408 21.81 5.80 -25.38
N THR A 409 20.87 5.34 -26.21
CA THR A 409 19.51 4.91 -25.81
C THR A 409 19.53 3.86 -24.70
N THR A 410 20.19 2.73 -24.93
CA THR A 410 20.32 1.63 -23.96
C THR A 410 20.94 2.09 -22.64
N THR A 411 22.01 2.89 -22.73
CA THR A 411 22.69 3.42 -21.55
C THR A 411 21.79 4.34 -20.74
N MET A 412 20.96 5.16 -21.39
CA MET A 412 20.01 6.06 -20.75
C MET A 412 18.84 5.30 -20.11
N ALA A 413 18.24 4.34 -20.82
CA ALA A 413 17.15 3.51 -20.28
C ALA A 413 17.56 2.77 -19.00
N ARG A 414 18.78 2.20 -18.99
CA ARG A 414 19.35 1.54 -17.80
C ARG A 414 19.63 2.54 -16.68
N ALA A 415 20.22 3.69 -16.99
CA ALA A 415 20.52 4.73 -16.00
C ALA A 415 19.26 5.28 -15.32
N LEU A 416 18.17 5.44 -16.07
CA LEU A 416 16.86 5.83 -15.55
C LEU A 416 16.29 4.75 -14.64
N ALA A 417 16.24 3.49 -15.09
CA ALA A 417 15.76 2.41 -14.23
C ALA A 417 16.55 2.33 -12.91
N ASP A 418 17.87 2.46 -12.95
CA ASP A 418 18.71 2.48 -11.76
C ASP A 418 18.47 3.72 -10.87
N HIS A 419 18.21 4.89 -11.48
CA HIS A 419 17.82 6.09 -10.75
C HIS A 419 16.56 5.87 -9.92
N TYR A 420 15.50 5.32 -10.54
CA TYR A 420 14.23 5.11 -9.86
C TYR A 420 14.28 3.95 -8.85
N ARG A 421 15.04 2.88 -9.12
CA ARG A 421 15.29 1.80 -8.13
C ARG A 421 15.84 2.32 -6.81
N ARG A 422 16.75 3.30 -6.86
CA ARG A 422 17.36 3.89 -5.67
C ARG A 422 16.36 4.63 -4.76
N ARG A 423 15.14 4.93 -5.22
CA ARG A 423 14.07 5.50 -4.38
C ARG A 423 13.52 4.49 -3.35
N GLY A 424 13.75 3.19 -3.53
CA GLY A 424 13.28 2.15 -2.61
C GLY A 424 11.76 1.92 -2.66
N GLY A 425 11.24 1.10 -1.74
CA GLY A 425 9.82 0.74 -1.71
C GLY A 425 9.35 0.12 -3.03
N VAL A 426 8.17 0.53 -3.51
CA VAL A 426 7.60 0.07 -4.79
C VAL A 426 8.52 0.37 -5.99
N TRP A 427 9.36 1.40 -5.90
CA TRP A 427 10.28 1.79 -6.98
C TRP A 427 11.48 0.86 -7.11
N ALA A 428 11.83 0.08 -6.08
CA ALA A 428 12.90 -0.91 -6.15
C ALA A 428 12.65 -1.97 -7.25
N GLN A 429 11.38 -2.16 -7.63
CA GLN A 429 10.95 -3.05 -8.71
C GLN A 429 10.94 -2.39 -10.10
N THR A 430 11.48 -1.17 -10.24
CA THR A 430 11.53 -0.48 -11.54
C THR A 430 12.33 -1.30 -12.54
N ARG A 431 11.79 -1.48 -13.74
CA ARG A 431 12.37 -2.31 -14.80
C ARG A 431 12.78 -1.44 -15.99
N TYR A 432 13.66 -2.00 -16.80
CA TYR A 432 13.81 -1.56 -18.18
C TYR A 432 13.58 -2.75 -19.11
N VAL A 433 13.13 -2.48 -20.33
CA VAL A 433 13.00 -3.46 -21.41
C VAL A 433 14.03 -3.13 -22.47
N ALA A 434 14.85 -4.12 -22.85
CA ALA A 434 15.84 -3.95 -23.91
C ALA A 434 15.17 -3.98 -25.30
N GLU A 435 15.77 -3.29 -26.26
CA GLU A 435 15.37 -3.28 -27.66
C GLU A 435 15.34 -4.70 -28.23
N TYR A 436 14.15 -5.19 -28.61
CA TYR A 436 14.04 -6.50 -29.24
C TYR A 436 14.54 -6.50 -30.69
N GLY A 437 14.49 -5.36 -31.39
CA GLY A 437 15.04 -5.22 -32.74
C GLY A 437 16.51 -5.68 -32.82
N ARG A 438 17.31 -5.35 -31.80
CA ARG A 438 18.70 -5.80 -31.64
C ARG A 438 18.82 -7.31 -31.49
N GLU A 439 18.05 -7.91 -30.60
CA GLU A 439 18.04 -9.35 -30.39
C GLU A 439 17.64 -10.09 -31.67
N PHE A 440 16.66 -9.55 -32.40
CA PHE A 440 16.22 -10.10 -33.68
C PHE A 440 17.31 -10.00 -34.76
N SER A 441 18.02 -8.86 -34.85
CA SER A 441 19.18 -8.67 -35.73
C SER A 441 20.28 -9.69 -35.45
N GLU A 442 20.63 -9.91 -34.18
CA GLU A 442 21.60 -10.92 -33.75
C GLU A 442 21.18 -12.34 -34.18
N GLN A 443 19.90 -12.68 -33.98
CA GLN A 443 19.35 -13.97 -34.38
C GLN A 443 19.41 -14.17 -35.89
N LYS A 444 19.11 -13.14 -36.69
CA LYS A 444 19.22 -13.22 -38.16
C LYS A 444 20.66 -13.43 -38.60
N LEU A 445 21.61 -12.67 -38.06
CA LEU A 445 23.02 -12.82 -38.40
C LEU A 445 23.54 -14.22 -38.01
N ALA A 446 23.17 -14.73 -36.83
CA ALA A 446 23.53 -16.08 -36.40
C ALA A 446 22.93 -17.16 -37.32
N ALA A 447 21.67 -17.02 -37.73
CA ALA A 447 21.02 -17.92 -38.68
C ALA A 447 21.70 -17.89 -40.06
N LEU A 448 22.11 -16.71 -40.53
CA LEU A 448 22.86 -16.56 -41.77
C LEU A 448 24.24 -17.23 -41.67
N ARG A 449 24.97 -17.02 -40.57
CA ARG A 449 26.28 -17.63 -40.30
C ARG A 449 26.26 -19.15 -40.21
N THR A 450 25.10 -19.74 -39.86
CA THR A 450 24.93 -21.20 -39.92
C THR A 450 25.02 -21.75 -41.35
N ARG A 451 24.63 -20.95 -42.35
CA ARG A 451 24.67 -21.31 -43.78
C ARG A 451 25.92 -20.78 -44.47
N TRP A 452 26.39 -19.60 -44.05
CA TRP A 452 27.56 -18.92 -44.58
C TRP A 452 28.40 -18.34 -43.42
N PRO A 453 29.37 -19.11 -42.89
CA PRO A 453 30.12 -18.72 -41.69
C PRO A 453 30.88 -17.39 -41.77
N ALA A 454 31.19 -16.91 -42.98
CA ALA A 454 31.89 -15.64 -43.20
C ALA A 454 30.94 -14.43 -43.35
N ALA A 455 29.62 -14.63 -43.28
CA ALA A 455 28.64 -13.56 -43.39
C ALA A 455 28.83 -12.47 -42.31
N GLN A 456 28.72 -11.22 -42.74
CA GLN A 456 28.80 -10.02 -41.93
C GLN A 456 27.42 -9.37 -41.78
N TRP A 457 27.34 -8.30 -40.97
CA TRP A 457 26.09 -7.56 -40.76
C TRP A 457 25.52 -7.02 -42.08
N GLU A 458 26.39 -6.52 -42.95
CA GLU A 458 26.05 -6.00 -44.29
C GLU A 458 25.34 -7.03 -45.19
N ASP A 459 25.52 -8.34 -44.92
CA ASP A 459 24.88 -9.42 -45.66
C ASP A 459 23.45 -9.74 -45.15
N VAL A 460 23.04 -9.17 -44.01
CA VAL A 460 21.73 -9.42 -43.41
C VAL A 460 20.66 -8.61 -44.13
N THR A 461 19.64 -9.31 -44.64
CA THR A 461 18.49 -8.69 -45.29
C THR A 461 17.25 -8.74 -44.41
N PHE A 462 16.56 -7.61 -44.28
CA PHE A 462 15.22 -7.54 -43.69
C PHE A 462 14.12 -7.67 -44.75
N THR A 463 12.95 -8.14 -44.31
CA THR A 463 11.71 -8.23 -45.08
C THR A 463 10.61 -7.49 -44.35
N THR A 464 9.58 -7.06 -45.07
CA THR A 464 8.40 -6.39 -44.48
C THR A 464 7.77 -7.19 -43.33
N ASP A 465 7.77 -8.52 -43.42
CA ASP A 465 7.11 -9.40 -42.45
C ASP A 465 7.88 -9.52 -41.11
N ASP A 466 9.16 -9.13 -41.08
CA ASP A 466 9.96 -9.15 -39.85
C ASP A 466 9.47 -8.11 -38.83
N PHE A 467 9.04 -6.93 -39.31
CA PHE A 467 8.78 -5.78 -38.46
C PHE A 467 7.52 -5.91 -37.60
N PRO A 468 6.38 -6.47 -38.11
CA PRO A 468 5.26 -6.81 -37.24
C PRO A 468 5.64 -7.77 -36.12
N GLN A 469 6.48 -8.77 -36.40
CA GLN A 469 6.97 -9.69 -35.35
C GLN A 469 7.82 -8.95 -34.31
N ILE A 470 8.72 -8.06 -34.74
CA ILE A 470 9.55 -7.26 -33.84
C ILE A 470 8.66 -6.40 -32.92
N ALA A 471 7.68 -5.71 -33.50
CA ALA A 471 6.76 -4.84 -32.76
C ALA A 471 5.90 -5.62 -31.74
N GLU A 472 5.36 -6.77 -32.12
CA GLU A 472 4.54 -7.60 -31.23
C GLU A 472 5.34 -8.15 -30.05
N VAL A 473 6.57 -8.63 -30.31
CA VAL A 473 7.42 -9.16 -29.23
C VAL A 473 7.90 -8.05 -28.31
N GLN A 474 8.23 -6.87 -28.85
CA GLN A 474 8.56 -5.69 -28.05
C GLN A 474 7.41 -5.33 -27.11
N ASN A 475 6.19 -5.19 -27.64
CA ASN A 475 4.98 -4.93 -26.84
C ASN A 475 4.74 -6.00 -25.76
N ALA A 476 4.90 -7.28 -26.10
CA ALA A 476 4.72 -8.37 -25.16
C ALA A 476 5.74 -8.33 -24.00
N LYS A 477 7.00 -7.98 -24.29
CA LYS A 477 8.05 -7.81 -23.26
C LYS A 477 7.74 -6.62 -22.35
N GLU A 478 7.29 -5.50 -22.92
CA GLU A 478 6.87 -4.32 -22.17
C GLU A 478 5.69 -4.63 -21.25
N GLU A 479 4.69 -5.32 -21.76
CA GLU A 479 3.52 -5.74 -20.99
C GLU A 479 3.91 -6.67 -19.83
N ALA A 480 4.76 -7.68 -20.08
CA ALA A 480 5.26 -8.59 -19.05
C ALA A 480 6.05 -7.85 -17.96
N ALA A 481 6.85 -6.84 -18.35
CA ALA A 481 7.60 -6.03 -17.39
C ALA A 481 6.68 -5.12 -16.57
N ALA A 482 5.67 -4.49 -17.18
CA ALA A 482 4.70 -3.62 -16.52
C ALA A 482 3.83 -4.38 -15.49
N ARG A 483 3.49 -5.63 -15.77
CA ARG A 483 2.72 -6.53 -14.88
C ARG A 483 3.39 -6.79 -13.53
N THR A 484 4.71 -6.74 -13.47
CA THR A 484 5.52 -7.12 -12.30
C THR A 484 6.51 -6.03 -11.87
N GLY A 485 6.37 -4.84 -12.43
CA GLY A 485 7.26 -3.71 -12.23
C GLY A 485 6.71 -2.70 -11.21
N SER A 486 7.40 -1.58 -11.13
CA SER A 486 6.98 -0.40 -10.38
C SER A 486 5.99 0.46 -11.20
N PRO A 487 5.49 1.59 -10.66
CA PRO A 487 4.64 2.53 -11.40
C PRO A 487 5.24 3.12 -12.69
N VAL A 488 6.54 2.93 -12.94
CA VAL A 488 7.24 3.41 -14.13
C VAL A 488 8.02 2.27 -14.81
N LEU A 489 8.01 2.25 -16.13
CA LEU A 489 8.77 1.31 -16.96
C LEU A 489 9.58 2.09 -17.99
N PHE A 490 10.86 1.74 -18.15
CA PHE A 490 11.73 2.32 -19.16
C PHE A 490 11.92 1.37 -20.34
N CYS A 491 11.51 1.77 -21.54
CA CYS A 491 11.62 0.96 -22.75
C CYS A 491 12.78 1.49 -23.60
N ASP A 492 13.78 0.67 -23.86
CA ASP A 492 14.82 0.96 -24.86
C ASP A 492 14.22 0.69 -26.23
N THR A 493 13.81 1.76 -26.91
CA THR A 493 12.91 1.78 -28.07
C THR A 493 11.51 1.20 -27.77
N ASP A 494 10.65 1.20 -28.79
CA ASP A 494 9.29 0.67 -28.75
C ASP A 494 8.84 0.19 -30.15
N SER A 495 7.61 -0.29 -30.24
CA SER A 495 6.97 -0.66 -31.51
C SER A 495 6.78 0.53 -32.45
N PHE A 496 6.64 1.77 -31.94
CA PHE A 496 6.68 2.96 -32.78
C PHE A 496 8.06 3.14 -33.44
N ALA A 497 9.15 2.96 -32.71
CA ALA A 497 10.49 3.07 -33.30
C ALA A 497 10.70 2.06 -34.44
N THR A 498 10.06 0.89 -34.35
CA THR A 498 10.05 -0.14 -35.39
C THR A 498 9.47 0.36 -36.72
N THR A 499 8.56 1.36 -36.71
CA THR A 499 8.02 1.97 -37.94
C THR A 499 9.09 2.73 -38.72
N VAL A 500 9.98 3.44 -38.03
CA VAL A 500 11.08 4.20 -38.65
C VAL A 500 12.18 3.24 -39.12
N TRP A 501 12.46 2.17 -38.37
CA TRP A 501 13.35 1.11 -38.81
C TRP A 501 12.83 0.38 -40.06
N HIS A 502 11.52 0.11 -40.15
CA HIS A 502 10.92 -0.43 -41.37
C HIS A 502 11.14 0.51 -42.55
N GLU A 503 10.88 1.80 -42.38
CA GLU A 503 11.12 2.80 -43.43
C GLU A 503 12.59 2.82 -43.88
N ARG A 504 13.54 2.70 -42.94
CA ARG A 504 14.97 2.68 -43.25
C ARG A 504 15.41 1.45 -44.03
N TYR A 505 14.94 0.26 -43.67
CA TYR A 505 15.40 -0.99 -44.28
C TYR A 505 14.62 -1.39 -45.54
N ILE A 506 13.31 -1.15 -45.56
CA ILE A 506 12.40 -1.59 -46.62
C ILE A 506 11.96 -0.42 -47.50
N GLY A 507 11.87 0.78 -46.92
CA GLY A 507 11.22 1.92 -47.55
C GLY A 507 9.73 1.97 -47.21
N GLY A 508 9.25 3.19 -46.92
CA GLY A 508 7.84 3.45 -46.70
C GLY A 508 7.29 2.93 -45.37
N ARG A 509 5.99 3.15 -45.19
CA ARG A 509 5.24 2.86 -43.96
C ARG A 509 4.60 1.47 -44.02
N ASN A 510 4.46 0.83 -42.86
CA ASN A 510 3.76 -0.45 -42.72
C ASN A 510 2.56 -0.30 -41.77
N PRO A 511 1.31 -0.37 -42.28
CA PRO A 511 0.11 -0.20 -41.46
C PRO A 511 -0.01 -1.18 -40.29
N LEU A 512 0.51 -2.42 -40.44
CA LEU A 512 0.44 -3.41 -39.36
C LEU A 512 1.37 -3.05 -38.19
N VAL A 513 2.54 -2.49 -38.48
CA VAL A 513 3.48 -2.03 -37.44
C VAL A 513 2.91 -0.81 -36.72
N GLU A 514 2.27 0.11 -37.47
CA GLU A 514 1.60 1.28 -36.90
C GLU A 514 0.41 0.89 -36.01
N GLU A 515 -0.44 -0.01 -36.48
CA GLU A 515 -1.54 -0.56 -35.68
C GLU A 515 -1.01 -1.23 -34.41
N THR A 516 0.08 -1.99 -34.51
CA THR A 516 0.71 -2.63 -33.35
C THR A 516 1.27 -1.60 -32.37
N ALA A 517 1.87 -0.51 -32.86
CA ALA A 517 2.38 0.57 -32.04
C ALA A 517 1.29 1.33 -31.28
N ASP A 518 0.10 1.47 -31.87
CA ASP A 518 -1.01 2.20 -31.26
C ASP A 518 -1.80 1.36 -30.23
N ARG A 519 -1.55 0.04 -30.12
CA ARG A 519 -2.21 -0.85 -29.14
C ARG A 519 -1.69 -0.67 -27.71
N VAL A 520 -0.47 -0.18 -27.54
CA VAL A 520 0.16 0.00 -26.21
C VAL A 520 0.21 1.48 -25.87
N ALA A 521 -0.21 1.80 -24.63
CA ALA A 521 -0.15 3.17 -24.14
C ALA A 521 1.26 3.51 -23.63
N HIS A 522 1.98 4.29 -24.41
CA HIS A 522 3.22 4.98 -24.02
C HIS A 522 2.94 6.44 -23.66
N HIS A 523 3.73 7.00 -22.76
CA HIS A 523 3.39 8.27 -22.10
C HIS A 523 4.38 9.39 -22.38
N LEU A 524 5.64 9.06 -22.64
CA LEU A 524 6.69 10.03 -22.88
C LEU A 524 7.80 9.38 -23.70
N TRP A 525 8.26 10.08 -24.73
CA TRP A 525 9.41 9.68 -25.54
C TRP A 525 10.61 10.59 -25.23
N LEU A 526 11.75 9.98 -24.95
CA LEU A 526 13.02 10.65 -24.68
C LEU A 526 13.92 10.44 -25.88
N LEU A 527 13.95 11.42 -26.78
CA LEU A 527 14.70 11.37 -28.03
C LEU A 527 16.17 11.71 -27.77
N THR A 528 17.04 10.70 -27.84
CA THR A 528 18.48 10.89 -27.69
C THR A 528 19.11 11.50 -28.94
N ASP A 529 19.94 12.51 -28.75
CA ASP A 529 20.69 13.13 -29.85
C ASP A 529 22.07 12.48 -30.05
N HIS A 530 22.58 12.61 -31.27
CA HIS A 530 23.87 12.12 -31.75
C HIS A 530 25.00 13.15 -31.60
N GLU A 531 24.68 14.45 -31.56
CA GLU A 531 25.69 15.50 -31.45
C GLU A 531 26.50 15.36 -30.15
N GLY A 532 27.84 15.40 -30.28
CA GLY A 532 28.75 15.25 -29.15
C GLY A 532 28.81 13.83 -28.55
N VAL A 533 28.20 12.83 -29.19
CA VAL A 533 28.26 11.43 -28.79
C VAL A 533 29.15 10.66 -29.77
N ALA A 534 30.21 10.03 -29.25
CA ALA A 534 31.09 9.19 -30.05
C ALA A 534 30.33 8.01 -30.67
N PHE A 535 30.63 7.68 -31.92
CA PHE A 535 30.09 6.50 -32.58
C PHE A 535 30.84 5.26 -32.09
N GLU A 536 30.09 4.28 -31.58
CA GLU A 536 30.58 2.98 -31.14
C GLU A 536 29.94 1.90 -32.01
N ASP A 537 30.76 1.27 -32.84
CA ASP A 537 30.36 0.12 -33.64
C ASP A 537 30.55 -1.17 -32.84
N ASP A 538 29.44 -1.86 -32.59
CA ASP A 538 29.38 -3.16 -31.91
C ASP A 538 29.27 -4.34 -32.89
N GLY A 539 29.42 -4.08 -34.20
CA GLY A 539 29.36 -5.07 -35.27
C GLY A 539 27.96 -5.29 -35.86
N LEU A 540 26.98 -4.48 -35.45
CA LEU A 540 25.60 -4.49 -35.96
C LEU A 540 25.12 -3.08 -36.36
N ARG A 541 26.05 -2.18 -36.69
CA ARG A 541 25.74 -0.80 -37.05
C ARG A 541 25.72 -0.59 -38.56
N ASP A 542 24.85 0.30 -39.01
CA ASP A 542 24.68 0.60 -40.44
C ASP A 542 25.59 1.75 -40.91
N GLY A 543 25.95 2.69 -40.03
CA GLY A 543 26.92 3.75 -40.32
C GLY A 543 26.69 5.05 -39.53
N GLU A 544 27.78 5.71 -39.13
CA GLU A 544 27.73 6.97 -38.38
C GLU A 544 26.94 8.07 -39.11
N GLU A 545 27.03 8.10 -40.45
CA GLU A 545 26.39 9.07 -41.33
C GLU A 545 24.87 9.00 -41.33
N LEU A 546 24.27 7.93 -40.81
CA LEU A 546 22.82 7.75 -40.73
C LEU A 546 22.22 8.45 -39.51
N ARG A 547 23.02 8.72 -38.47
CA ARG A 547 22.53 9.27 -37.20
C ARG A 547 21.77 10.59 -37.35
N PRO A 548 22.23 11.57 -38.16
CA PRO A 548 21.49 12.82 -38.38
C PRO A 548 20.12 12.57 -39.01
N TRP A 549 20.08 11.82 -40.13
CA TRP A 549 18.83 11.53 -40.85
C TRP A 549 17.83 10.81 -39.95
N MET A 550 18.28 9.81 -39.21
CA MET A 550 17.41 9.00 -38.37
C MET A 550 16.88 9.78 -37.16
N THR A 551 17.71 10.64 -36.57
CA THR A 551 17.29 11.54 -35.47
C THR A 551 16.21 12.50 -35.95
N ASP A 552 16.40 13.13 -37.11
CA ASP A 552 15.39 14.00 -37.74
C ASP A 552 14.13 13.23 -38.11
N ARG A 553 14.26 11.98 -38.57
CA ARG A 553 13.11 11.14 -38.92
C ARG A 553 12.26 10.79 -37.70
N PHE A 554 12.88 10.40 -36.58
CA PHE A 554 12.18 10.17 -35.32
C PHE A 554 11.47 11.45 -34.84
N ARG A 555 12.17 12.59 -34.86
CA ARG A 555 11.58 13.89 -34.49
C ARG A 555 10.35 14.23 -35.33
N ALA A 556 10.44 14.04 -36.65
CA ALA A 556 9.35 14.27 -37.58
C ALA A 556 8.15 13.34 -37.30
N GLU A 557 8.37 12.04 -37.07
CA GLU A 557 7.28 11.11 -36.79
C GLU A 557 6.64 11.30 -35.41
N LEU A 558 7.43 11.61 -34.38
CA LEU A 558 6.90 11.96 -33.05
C LEU A 558 5.99 13.19 -33.16
N THR A 559 6.45 14.22 -33.87
CA THR A 559 5.67 15.45 -34.11
C THR A 559 4.41 15.16 -34.93
N ARG A 560 4.53 14.42 -36.05
CA ARG A 560 3.40 14.09 -36.94
C ARG A 560 2.30 13.32 -36.22
N THR A 561 2.68 12.45 -35.30
CA THR A 561 1.74 11.60 -34.56
C THR A 561 1.28 12.20 -33.23
N GLY A 562 1.76 13.39 -32.88
CA GLY A 562 1.37 14.07 -31.63
C GLY A 562 1.87 13.39 -30.37
N ARG A 563 2.93 12.57 -30.46
CA ARG A 563 3.56 11.90 -29.31
C ARG A 563 4.38 12.91 -28.53
N GLU A 564 4.13 13.02 -27.23
CA GLU A 564 4.88 13.93 -26.36
C GLU A 564 6.33 13.46 -26.23
N PHE A 565 7.29 14.32 -26.58
CA PHE A 565 8.70 13.96 -26.51
C PHE A 565 9.59 15.09 -26.01
N ILE A 566 10.73 14.71 -25.45
CA ILE A 566 11.79 15.60 -24.99
C ILE A 566 13.10 15.18 -25.66
N GLU A 567 13.81 16.13 -26.25
CA GLU A 567 15.14 15.91 -26.81
C GLU A 567 16.20 15.92 -25.71
N LEU A 568 17.10 14.95 -25.75
CA LEU A 568 18.20 14.79 -24.80
C LEU A 568 19.53 15.11 -25.48
N THR A 569 20.00 16.35 -25.28
CA THR A 569 21.26 16.88 -25.80
C THR A 569 22.27 17.13 -24.67
N GLY A 570 23.54 17.32 -25.03
CA GLY A 570 24.62 17.61 -24.09
C GLY A 570 25.26 16.38 -23.46
N THR A 571 25.94 16.58 -22.32
CA THR A 571 26.67 15.52 -21.63
C THR A 571 25.73 14.45 -21.07
N ARG A 572 26.26 13.26 -20.79
CA ARG A 572 25.50 12.15 -20.19
C ARG A 572 24.77 12.56 -18.90
N GLN A 573 25.39 13.42 -18.07
CA GLN A 573 24.80 13.88 -16.81
C GLN A 573 23.65 14.84 -17.05
N GLU A 574 23.80 15.80 -17.97
CA GLU A 574 22.74 16.74 -18.34
C GLU A 574 21.54 16.01 -18.95
N ARG A 575 21.79 15.07 -19.87
CA ARG A 575 20.74 14.24 -20.48
C ARG A 575 19.96 13.45 -19.44
N LEU A 576 20.64 12.84 -18.46
CA LEU A 576 19.98 12.10 -17.39
C LEU A 576 19.17 13.04 -16.48
N ALA A 577 19.70 14.21 -16.15
CA ALA A 577 18.99 15.20 -15.34
C ALA A 577 17.71 15.69 -16.02
N THR A 578 17.77 16.02 -17.31
CA THR A 578 16.61 16.40 -18.13
C THR A 578 15.57 15.27 -18.19
N ALA A 579 16.02 14.04 -18.45
CA ALA A 579 15.14 12.88 -18.51
C ALA A 579 14.43 12.61 -17.17
N VAL A 580 15.15 12.66 -16.04
CA VAL A 580 14.57 12.49 -14.71
C VAL A 580 13.55 13.60 -14.42
N ALA A 581 13.85 14.86 -14.74
CA ALA A 581 12.93 15.97 -14.51
C ALA A 581 11.61 15.82 -15.30
N ALA A 582 11.70 15.38 -16.56
CA ALA A 582 10.52 15.13 -17.40
C ALA A 582 9.68 13.97 -16.86
N VAL A 583 10.31 12.85 -16.47
CA VAL A 583 9.62 11.69 -15.92
C VAL A 583 8.98 12.03 -14.56
N ASP A 584 9.66 12.79 -13.70
CA ASP A 584 9.10 13.23 -12.42
C ASP A 584 7.91 14.18 -12.60
N THR A 585 7.94 15.03 -13.61
CA THR A 585 6.79 15.89 -13.96
C THR A 585 5.59 15.05 -14.41
N LEU A 586 5.81 14.05 -15.27
CA LEU A 586 4.76 13.12 -15.68
C LEU A 586 4.17 12.34 -14.49
N LEU A 587 5.01 11.85 -13.59
CA LEU A 587 4.55 11.12 -12.40
C LEU A 587 3.78 12.03 -11.43
N ALA A 588 4.21 13.29 -11.27
CA ALA A 588 3.55 14.28 -10.43
C ALA A 588 2.17 14.70 -10.97
N ALA A 589 1.95 14.65 -12.28
CA ALA A 589 0.64 14.89 -12.89
C ALA A 589 -0.41 13.83 -12.48
N GLY A 590 0.03 12.66 -11.98
CA GLY A 590 -0.86 11.60 -11.50
C GLY A 590 -1.53 10.81 -12.62
N TRP A 591 -2.58 10.06 -12.29
CA TRP A 591 -3.28 9.12 -13.21
C TRP A 591 -4.62 9.60 -13.74
N ASN A 592 -5.02 10.83 -13.42
CA ASN A 592 -6.24 11.49 -13.94
C ASN A 592 -7.51 10.61 -13.86
N PHE A 593 -7.71 9.95 -12.72
CA PHE A 593 -8.97 9.25 -12.48
C PHE A 593 -10.13 10.24 -12.40
N ALA A 594 -11.12 10.11 -13.29
CA ALA A 594 -12.35 10.88 -13.18
C ALA A 594 -13.09 10.48 -11.88
N ALA A 595 -13.71 11.46 -11.21
CA ALA A 595 -14.50 11.19 -10.02
C ALA A 595 -15.69 10.28 -10.36
N PRO A 596 -15.99 9.25 -9.55
CA PRO A 596 -17.20 8.46 -9.74
C PRO A 596 -18.45 9.32 -9.48
N LEU A 597 -19.62 8.82 -9.89
CA LEU A 597 -20.90 9.47 -9.58
C LEU A 597 -21.01 9.73 -8.07
N PRO A 598 -21.51 10.92 -7.65
CA PRO A 598 -21.70 11.25 -6.24
C PRO A 598 -22.56 10.20 -5.53
N GLU A 599 -22.13 9.81 -4.33
CA GLU A 599 -22.88 8.92 -3.46
C GLU A 599 -23.47 9.74 -2.31
N HIS A 600 -24.80 9.82 -2.27
CA HIS A 600 -25.52 10.26 -1.08
C HIS A 600 -25.73 9.04 -0.19
N ARG A 601 -24.99 8.99 0.91
CA ARG A 601 -24.97 7.88 1.86
C ARG A 601 -25.74 8.18 3.12
#